data_AF-A0A538L974-F1
#
_entry.id   AF-A0A538L974-F1
#
_cell.length_a   1.000
_cell.length_b   1.000
_cell.length_c   1.000
_cell.angle_alpha   90.00
_cell.angle_beta   90.00
_cell.angle_gamma   90.00
#
_symmetry.space_group_name_H-M   'P 1'
#
loop_
_entity.id
_entity.type
_entity.pdbx_description
1 polymer ?
#
loop_
_entity_poly.entity_id
_entity_poly.type
_entity_poly.pdbx_seq_one_letter_code
_entity_poly.pdbx_strand_id
1 'polypeptide(L)'
;MADERALGGVGTKLLFEDDRVRVWELRLAPGEESEVHRHDFDHLLVQIGGDRVAVVPEPDTEGPYRDYLEADVVPGMVAQVRRGGVETARNVGAEWYLEVIVELKDGRGGG
;
A
#
# COMPACT_ATOMS: atom_id res chain seq x y z
N MET A 1 8.89 26.56 -4.06
CA MET A 1 9.39 25.26 -4.53
C MET A 1 8.93 24.26 -3.49
N ALA A 2 7.98 23.38 -3.85
CA ALA A 2 7.55 22.35 -2.91
C ALA A 2 8.77 21.44 -2.67
N ASP A 3 9.10 21.23 -1.40
CA ASP A 3 10.13 20.28 -1.01
C ASP A 3 9.67 18.90 -1.49
N GLU A 4 10.42 18.30 -2.42
CA GLU A 4 10.05 17.01 -2.99
C GLU A 4 10.33 15.95 -1.92
N ARG A 5 9.28 15.63 -1.14
CA ARG A 5 9.30 14.57 -0.12
C ARG A 5 9.95 13.31 -0.71
N ALA A 6 10.95 12.77 -0.01
CA ALA A 6 11.48 11.46 -0.31
C ALA A 6 10.38 10.40 -0.07
N LEU A 7 10.04 9.63 -1.11
CA LEU A 7 9.08 8.54 -1.04
C LEU A 7 9.79 7.19 -0.98
N GLY A 8 9.24 6.29 -0.17
CA GLY A 8 9.65 4.90 -0.10
C GLY A 8 8.95 4.00 -1.11
N GLY A 9 9.20 2.70 -1.00
CA GLY A 9 8.46 1.68 -1.74
C GLY A 9 7.05 1.49 -1.19
N VAL A 10 6.11 1.08 -2.07
CA VAL A 10 4.73 0.75 -1.68
C VAL A 10 4.67 -0.43 -0.68
N GLY A 11 5.66 -1.33 -0.73
CA GLY A 11 5.88 -2.33 0.31
C GLY A 11 7.33 -2.33 0.79
N THR A 12 7.59 -3.11 1.84
CA THR A 12 8.93 -3.25 2.44
C THR A 12 9.88 -4.08 1.58
N LYS A 13 9.36 -4.89 0.66
CA LYS A 13 10.18 -5.71 -0.24
C LYS A 13 9.50 -5.93 -1.59
N LEU A 14 10.25 -5.68 -2.67
CA LEU A 14 9.83 -6.07 -4.02
C LEU A 14 9.97 -7.59 -4.21
N LEU A 15 8.88 -8.26 -4.56
CA LEU A 15 8.86 -9.71 -4.79
C LEU A 15 8.99 -10.06 -6.27
N PHE A 16 8.32 -9.31 -7.14
CA PHE A 16 8.28 -9.55 -8.58
C PHE A 16 7.94 -8.27 -9.34
N GLU A 17 8.46 -8.14 -10.55
CA GLU A 17 8.11 -7.04 -11.46
C GLU A 17 8.23 -7.48 -12.92
N ASP A 18 7.20 -7.20 -13.72
CA ASP A 18 7.25 -7.29 -15.18
C ASP A 18 6.56 -6.06 -15.83
N ASP A 19 6.26 -6.13 -17.13
CA ASP A 19 5.63 -5.05 -17.89
C ASP A 19 4.15 -4.81 -17.51
N ARG A 20 3.51 -5.72 -16.79
CA ARG A 20 2.07 -5.69 -16.47
C ARG A 20 1.82 -5.48 -15.00
N VAL A 21 2.66 -6.01 -14.13
CA VAL A 21 2.46 -5.96 -12.68
C VAL A 21 3.75 -5.66 -11.93
N ARG A 22 3.59 -5.06 -10.76
CA ARG A 22 4.61 -5.05 -9.71
C ARG A 22 4.01 -5.64 -8.44
N VAL A 23 4.72 -6.57 -7.81
CA VAL A 23 4.26 -7.28 -6.62
C VAL A 23 5.19 -6.98 -5.46
N TRP A 24 4.62 -6.44 -4.39
CA TRP A 24 5.32 -6.13 -3.15
C TRP A 24 4.85 -7.02 -2.00
N GLU A 25 5.75 -7.24 -1.06
CA GLU A 25 5.46 -7.62 0.31
C GLU A 25 5.48 -6.34 1.15
N LEU A 26 4.44 -6.13 1.96
CA LEU A 26 4.45 -5.19 3.07
C LEU A 26 4.39 -5.99 4.36
N ARG A 27 5.43 -5.84 5.19
CA ARG A 27 5.56 -6.55 6.46
C ARG A 27 5.93 -5.58 7.56
N LEU A 28 5.09 -5.48 8.59
CA LEU A 28 5.23 -4.50 9.67
C LEU A 28 5.08 -5.19 11.03
N ALA A 29 6.02 -4.95 11.95
CA ALA A 29 5.89 -5.32 13.36
C ALA A 29 4.75 -4.54 14.03
N PRO A 30 4.22 -4.99 15.18
CA PRO A 30 3.27 -4.21 15.96
C PRO A 30 3.79 -2.79 16.25
N GLY A 31 3.01 -1.77 15.86
CA GLY A 31 3.37 -0.36 16.00
C GLY A 31 4.30 0.20 14.92
N GLU A 32 4.78 -0.62 13.98
CA GLU A 32 5.63 -0.18 12.87
C GLU A 32 4.81 0.51 11.76
N GLU A 33 5.46 1.45 11.10
CA GLU A 33 4.92 2.23 9.98
C GLU A 33 5.79 1.99 8.75
N SER A 34 5.15 1.92 7.57
CA SER A 34 5.88 1.99 6.30
C SER A 34 6.49 3.37 6.10
N GLU A 35 7.44 3.46 5.17
CA GLU A 35 7.76 4.76 4.59
C GLU A 35 6.52 5.38 3.92
N VAL A 36 6.47 6.71 3.85
CA VAL A 36 5.46 7.39 3.04
C VAL A 36 5.68 6.99 1.59
N HIS A 37 4.63 6.52 0.94
CA HIS A 37 4.68 6.04 -0.44
C HIS A 37 3.50 6.56 -1.24
N ARG A 38 3.62 6.48 -2.57
CA ARG A 38 2.58 6.87 -3.51
C ARG A 38 2.16 5.65 -4.32
N HIS A 39 0.85 5.49 -4.48
CA HIS A 39 0.26 4.50 -5.37
C HIS A 39 0.07 5.12 -6.76
N ASP A 40 1.07 5.01 -7.64
CA ASP A 40 1.00 5.52 -9.02
C ASP A 40 0.09 4.64 -9.93
N PHE A 41 -0.23 3.44 -9.47
CA PHE A 41 -1.03 2.44 -10.18
C PHE A 41 -2.25 2.02 -9.36
N ASP A 42 -3.31 1.60 -10.08
CA ASP A 42 -4.40 0.89 -9.42
C ASP A 42 -3.82 -0.41 -8.87
N HIS A 43 -4.24 -0.85 -7.70
CA HIS A 43 -3.60 -1.99 -7.05
C HIS A 43 -4.61 -2.87 -6.30
N LEU A 44 -4.19 -4.10 -6.05
CA LEU A 44 -4.88 -5.04 -5.19
C LEU A 44 -4.10 -5.17 -3.88
N LEU A 45 -4.80 -5.01 -2.76
CA LEU A 45 -4.32 -5.31 -1.42
C LEU A 45 -4.80 -6.73 -1.08
N VAL A 46 -3.87 -7.65 -0.84
CA VAL A 46 -4.16 -9.04 -0.47
C VAL A 46 -3.68 -9.29 0.94
N GLN A 47 -4.63 -9.33 1.88
CA GLN A 47 -4.32 -9.50 3.30
C GLN A 47 -3.91 -10.94 3.59
N ILE A 48 -2.72 -11.14 4.14
CA ILE A 48 -2.18 -12.47 4.42
C ILE A 48 -2.21 -12.78 5.92
N GLY A 49 -1.86 -11.82 6.78
CA GLY A 49 -1.83 -12.01 8.22
C GLY A 49 -1.73 -10.70 9.00
N GLY A 50 -2.03 -10.78 10.30
CA GLY A 50 -2.19 -9.64 11.19
C GLY A 50 -3.63 -9.55 11.70
N ASP A 51 -3.86 -8.59 12.58
CA ASP A 51 -5.14 -8.35 13.25
C ASP A 51 -5.72 -6.96 12.94
N ARG A 52 -4.89 -5.92 12.84
CA ARG A 52 -5.38 -4.56 12.59
C ARG A 52 -4.36 -3.66 11.88
N VAL A 53 -4.82 -2.92 10.88
CA VAL A 53 -3.99 -1.99 10.09
C VAL A 53 -4.68 -0.64 9.98
N ALA A 54 -3.88 0.42 9.88
CA ALA A 54 -4.36 1.77 9.61
C ALA A 54 -3.72 2.33 8.34
N VAL A 55 -4.52 3.10 7.60
CA VAL A 55 -4.06 3.99 6.54
C VAL A 55 -3.92 5.39 7.12
N VAL A 56 -2.72 5.95 7.03
CA VAL A 56 -2.40 7.31 7.44
C VAL A 56 -2.19 8.14 6.16
N PRO A 57 -3.21 8.89 5.70
CA PRO A 57 -3.12 9.64 4.47
C PRO A 57 -2.29 10.91 4.64
N GLU A 58 -1.56 11.28 3.60
CA GLU A 58 -0.88 12.56 3.52
C GLU A 58 -1.83 13.66 3.03
N PRO A 59 -1.62 14.94 3.39
CA PRO A 59 -2.53 16.03 3.02
C PRO A 59 -2.71 16.25 1.51
N ASP A 60 -1.75 15.80 0.71
CA ASP A 60 -1.74 15.86 -0.75
C ASP A 60 -2.20 14.55 -1.41
N THR A 61 -2.76 13.60 -0.65
CA THR A 61 -3.35 12.39 -1.22
C THR A 61 -4.51 12.75 -2.15
N GLU A 62 -4.52 12.19 -3.36
CA GLU A 62 -5.64 12.33 -4.30
C GLU A 62 -6.51 11.06 -4.33
N GLY A 63 -6.05 10.00 -3.65
CA GLY A 63 -6.66 8.68 -3.59
C GLY A 63 -8.00 8.62 -2.85
N PRO A 64 -8.59 7.41 -2.78
CA PRO A 64 -9.90 7.20 -2.17
C PRO A 64 -9.90 7.32 -0.64
N TYR A 65 -8.76 7.05 0.02
CA TYR A 65 -8.61 7.16 1.47
C TYR A 65 -7.97 8.50 1.83
N ARG A 66 -8.80 9.47 2.24
CA ARG A 66 -8.38 10.85 2.56
C ARG A 66 -8.38 11.19 4.04
N ASP A 67 -8.98 10.32 4.84
CA ASP A 67 -9.02 10.42 6.29
C ASP A 67 -8.35 9.18 6.89
N TYR A 68 -7.87 9.32 8.12
CA TYR A 68 -7.35 8.19 8.89
C TYR A 68 -8.40 7.08 9.00
N LEU A 69 -8.02 5.86 8.63
CA LEU A 69 -8.90 4.70 8.64
C LEU A 69 -8.18 3.51 9.28
N GLU A 70 -8.82 2.87 10.26
CA GLU A 70 -8.40 1.58 10.81
C GLU A 70 -9.35 0.48 10.30
N ALA A 71 -8.79 -0.67 9.95
CA ALA A 71 -9.53 -1.83 9.52
C ALA A 71 -9.01 -3.11 10.19
N ASP A 72 -9.92 -4.04 10.45
CA ASP A 72 -9.56 -5.39 10.83
C ASP A 72 -8.90 -6.09 9.65
N VAL A 73 -7.85 -6.86 9.94
CA VAL A 73 -7.18 -7.69 8.93
C VAL A 73 -7.91 -9.03 8.86
N VAL A 74 -8.37 -9.37 7.66
CA VAL A 74 -9.08 -10.60 7.34
C VAL A 74 -8.24 -11.41 6.36
N PRO A 75 -7.49 -12.44 6.81
CA PRO A 75 -6.67 -13.25 5.92
C PRO A 75 -7.45 -13.80 4.72
N GLY A 76 -6.91 -13.58 3.52
CA GLY A 76 -7.52 -13.94 2.24
C GLY A 76 -8.46 -12.88 1.65
N MET A 77 -8.73 -11.78 2.37
CA MET A 77 -9.48 -10.66 1.83
C MET A 77 -8.64 -9.93 0.76
N VAL A 78 -9.32 -9.53 -0.33
CA VAL A 78 -8.74 -8.77 -1.42
C VAL A 78 -9.54 -7.49 -1.62
N ALA A 79 -8.86 -6.34 -1.58
CA ALA A 79 -9.44 -5.04 -1.89
C ALA A 79 -8.77 -4.44 -3.12
N GLN A 80 -9.58 -3.93 -4.06
CA GLN A 80 -9.06 -3.12 -5.17
C GLN A 80 -9.12 -1.64 -4.81
N VAL A 81 -8.01 -0.95 -5.01
CA VAL A 81 -7.86 0.48 -4.69
C VAL A 81 -7.41 1.22 -5.95
N ARG A 82 -8.01 2.38 -6.19
CA ARG A 82 -7.62 3.26 -7.31
C ARG A 82 -6.35 4.02 -6.95
N ARG A 83 -5.50 4.25 -7.94
CA ARG A 83 -4.27 5.05 -7.84
C ARG A 83 -4.51 6.46 -7.30
N GLY A 84 -3.43 7.12 -6.90
CA GLY A 84 -3.39 8.51 -6.44
C GLY A 84 -3.28 8.66 -4.93
N GLY A 85 -3.34 7.54 -4.20
CA GLY A 85 -3.09 7.53 -2.75
C GLY A 85 -1.64 7.93 -2.45
N VAL A 86 -1.46 8.82 -1.47
CA VAL A 86 -0.17 9.06 -0.82
C VAL A 86 -0.37 8.87 0.68
N GLU A 87 0.33 7.90 1.25
CA GLU A 87 0.01 7.40 2.57
C GLU A 87 1.18 6.66 3.23
N THR A 88 1.02 6.40 4.52
CA THR A 88 1.76 5.42 5.29
C THR A 88 0.79 4.33 5.74
N ALA A 89 1.21 3.07 5.64
CA ALA A 89 0.53 1.96 6.29
C ALA A 89 1.10 1.77 7.70
N ARG A 90 0.24 1.67 8.70
CA ARG A 90 0.62 1.47 10.10
C ARG A 90 0.02 0.20 10.63
N ASN A 91 0.84 -0.66 11.21
CA ASN A 91 0.34 -1.77 12.00
C ASN A 91 -0.11 -1.26 13.38
N VAL A 92 -1.42 -1.16 13.59
CA VAL A 92 -2.03 -0.74 14.86
C VAL A 92 -2.53 -1.94 15.69
N GLY A 93 -2.25 -3.15 15.22
CA GLY A 93 -2.56 -4.40 15.88
C GLY A 93 -1.43 -4.91 16.78
N ALA A 94 -1.62 -6.11 17.32
CA ALA A 94 -0.68 -6.79 18.19
C ALA A 94 0.11 -7.91 17.50
N GLU A 95 -0.25 -8.29 16.27
CA GLU A 95 0.43 -9.32 15.49
C GLU A 95 1.29 -8.72 14.37
N TRP A 96 2.18 -9.52 13.78
CA TRP A 96 2.89 -9.10 12.57
C TRP A 96 1.88 -8.95 11.42
N TYR A 97 1.83 -7.75 10.85
CA TYR A 97 1.04 -7.50 9.66
C TYR A 97 1.82 -7.95 8.42
N LEU A 98 1.14 -8.67 7.54
CA LEU A 98 1.65 -9.15 6.26
C LEU A 98 0.59 -8.96 5.18
N GLU A 99 0.95 -8.23 4.15
CA GLU A 99 0.14 -7.98 2.97
C GLU A 99 0.95 -8.16 1.70
N VAL A 100 0.30 -8.66 0.66
CA VAL A 100 0.83 -8.63 -0.71
C VAL A 100 0.10 -7.55 -1.48
N ILE A 101 0.86 -6.64 -2.08
CA ILE A 101 0.33 -5.54 -2.89
C ILE A 101 0.66 -5.82 -4.34
N VAL A 102 -0.35 -5.86 -5.20
CA VAL A 102 -0.20 -6.07 -6.64
C VAL A 102 -0.58 -4.80 -7.37
N GLU A 103 0.42 -4.02 -7.77
CA GLU A 103 0.24 -2.85 -8.64
C GLU A 103 -0.02 -3.29 -10.08
N LEU A 104 -1.08 -2.74 -10.68
CA LEU A 104 -1.49 -3.01 -12.06
C LEU A 104 -0.94 -1.90 -12.96
N LYS A 105 0.16 -2.20 -13.67
CA LYS A 105 0.78 -1.23 -14.57
C LYS A 105 -0.14 -1.00 -15.76
N ASP A 106 -0.20 0.26 -16.19
CA ASP A 106 -0.76 0.59 -17.50
C ASP A 106 0.11 -0.13 -18.52
N GLY A 107 -0.36 -1.28 -19.01
CA GLY A 107 0.38 -2.05 -20.00
C GLY A 107 0.77 -1.13 -21.16
N ARG A 108 1.92 -1.38 -21.81
CA ARG A 108 2.16 -0.75 -23.12
C ARG A 108 0.92 -1.02 -23.97
N GLY A 109 0.21 0.05 -24.33
CA GLY A 109 -0.96 -0.03 -25.18
C GLY A 109 -0.59 -0.86 -26.39
N GLY A 110 -1.17 -2.05 -26.51
CA GLY A 110 -1.09 -2.87 -27.70
C GLY A 110 -1.96 -2.20 -28.76
N GLY A 111 -1.37 -1.26 -29.48
CA GLY A 111 -1.82 -0.77 -30.78
C GLY A 111 -0.87 -1.26 -31.86
#